data_AF-A0A2K1QE58-F1
#
_entry.id   AF-A0A2K1QE58-F1
#
_cell.length_a   1.000
_cell.length_b   1.000
_cell.length_c   1.000
_cell.angle_alpha   90.00
_cell.angle_beta   90.00
_cell.angle_gamma   90.00
#
_symmetry.space_group_name_H-M   'P 1'
#
loop_
_entity.id
_entity.type
_entity.pdbx_description
1 polymer ?
#
loop_
_entity_poly.entity_id
_entity_poly.type
_entity_poly.pdbx_seq_one_letter_code
_entity_poly.pdbx_strand_id
1 'polypeptide(L)' 'MDVNIEKHQTANGDYEYRASCEQPGYRFTLIGKGKNATEADNNLRQNLEEMKIRLDEIIDISKVSA' A
#
# COMPACT_ATOMS: atom_id res chain seq x y z
N MET A 1 6.40 -1.12 15.23
CA MET A 1 5.78 -0.54 14.03
C MET A 1 4.64 -1.47 13.68
N ASP A 2 3.43 -1.16 14.12
CA ASP A 2 2.28 -2.06 13.90
C ASP A 2 1.71 -1.78 12.51
N VAL A 3 2.24 -2.51 11.53
CA VAL A 3 1.61 -2.61 10.22
C VAL A 3 0.58 -3.72 10.33
N ASN A 4 -0.70 -3.38 10.14
CA ASN A 4 -1.77 -4.36 10.10
C ASN A 4 -2.08 -4.74 8.64
N ILE A 5 -2.26 -6.03 8.38
CA ILE A 5 -2.70 -6.53 7.07
C ILE A 5 -4.02 -7.28 7.25
N GLU A 6 -5.07 -6.72 6.66
CA GLU A 6 -6.40 -7.31 6.62
C GLU A 6 -6.62 -7.97 5.25
N LYS A 7 -7.26 -9.14 5.24
CA LYS A 7 -7.58 -9.89 4.03
C LYS A 7 -9.09 -10.08 3.94
N HIS A 8 -9.68 -9.58 2.88
CA HIS A 8 -11.11 -9.66 2.65
C HIS A 8 -11.41 -10.31 1.31
N GLN A 9 -12.45 -11.14 1.29
CA GLN A 9 -13.11 -11.51 0.05
C GLN A 9 -14.35 -10.62 -0.10
N THR A 10 -14.46 -9.97 -1.25
CA THR A 10 -15.58 -9.11 -1.59
C THR A 10 -16.82 -9.94 -1.93
N ALA A 11 -18.00 -9.31 -1.89
CA ALA A 11 -19.27 -9.97 -2.25
C ALA A 11 -19.29 -10.54 -3.68
N ASN A 12 -18.42 -10.02 -4.57
CA ASN A 12 -18.31 -10.48 -5.96
C ASN A 12 -17.32 -11.63 -6.13
N GLY A 13 -16.69 -12.10 -5.05
CA GLY A 13 -15.70 -13.19 -5.07
C GLY A 13 -14.25 -12.72 -5.24
N ASP A 14 -14.02 -11.45 -5.58
CA ASP A 14 -12.68 -10.85 -5.67
C ASP A 14 -12.03 -10.73 -4.27
N TYR A 15 -10.70 -10.64 -4.24
CA TYR A 15 -9.89 -10.53 -3.04
C TYR A 15 -9.34 -9.11 -2.89
N GLU A 16 -9.39 -8.59 -1.66
CA GLU A 16 -8.83 -7.30 -1.26
C GLU A 16 -7.91 -7.48 -0.06
N TYR A 17 -6.64 -7.10 -0.21
CA TYR A 17 -5.67 -7.08 0.88
C TYR A 17 -5.37 -5.63 1.25
N ARG A 18 -5.57 -5.28 2.52
CA ARG A 18 -5.37 -3.92 3.02
C ARG A 18 -4.21 -3.90 4.01
N ALA A 19 -3.12 -3.24 3.64
CA ALA A 19 -2.04 -2.92 4.56
C ALA A 19 -2.24 -1.49 5.08
N SER A 20 -2.20 -1.31 6.39
CA SER A 20 -2.34 0.01 7.01
C SER A 20 -1.38 0.20 8.16
N CYS A 21 -0.95 1.45 8.35
CA CYS A 21 -0.16 1.87 9.49
C CYS A 21 -0.64 3.26 9.91
N GLU A 22 -0.80 3.45 11.22
CA GLU A 22 -1.17 4.73 11.80
C GLU A 22 -0.26 5.03 12.98
N GLN A 23 0.58 6.05 12.82
CA GLN A 23 1.49 6.55 13.84
C GLN A 23 1.52 8.09 13.82
N PRO A 24 1.87 8.74 14.94
CA PRO A 24 2.07 10.18 14.96
C PRO A 24 3.06 10.62 13.87
N GLY A 25 2.62 11.52 12.98
CA GLY A 25 3.43 12.03 11.86
C GLY A 25 3.50 11.13 10.63
N TYR A 26 2.88 9.93 10.64
CA TYR A 26 2.96 8.98 9.54
C TYR A 26 1.73 8.07 9.48
N ARG A 27 0.96 8.16 8.40
CA ARG A 27 -0.22 7.31 8.16
C ARG A 27 -0.28 6.88 6.70
N PHE A 28 -0.53 5.61 6.46
CA PHE A 28 -0.79 5.10 5.12
C PHE A 28 -1.81 3.95 5.12
N THR A 29 -2.48 3.82 3.98
CA THR A 29 -3.31 2.66 3.64
C THR A 29 -3.01 2.28 2.20
N LEU A 30 -2.62 1.02 1.98
CA LEU A 30 -2.45 0.43 0.67
C LEU A 30 -3.42 -0.72 0.51
N ILE A 31 -4.03 -0.80 -0.67
CA ILE A 31 -5.04 -1.81 -0.99
C ILE A 31 -4.59 -2.53 -2.25
N GLY A 32 -4.36 -3.83 -2.15
CA GLY A 32 -4.15 -4.72 -3.29
C GLY A 32 -5.45 -5.44 -3.64
N LYS A 33 -5.79 -5.52 -4.92
CA LYS A 33 -7.00 -6.20 -5.42
C LYS A 33 -6.65 -7.24 -6.47
N GLY A 34 -7.41 -8.33 -6.51
CA GLY A 34 -7.25 -9.39 -7.51
C GLY A 34 -8.40 -10.38 -7.50
N LYS A 35 -8.52 -11.21 -8.54
CA LYS A 35 -9.58 -12.23 -8.63
C LYS A 35 -9.34 -13.42 -7.69
N ASN A 36 -8.11 -13.56 -7.21
CA ASN A 36 -7.70 -14.55 -6.24
C ASN A 36 -6.68 -13.95 -5.25
N ALA A 37 -6.41 -14.70 -4.18
CA ALA A 37 -5.47 -14.33 -3.13
C ALA A 37 -4.08 -13.95 -3.64
N THR A 38 -3.57 -14.65 -4.67
CA THR A 38 -2.24 -14.42 -5.23
C THR A 38 -2.19 -13.13 -6.04
N GLU A 39 -3.21 -12.85 -6.84
CA GLU A 39 -3.33 -11.60 -7.60
C GLU A 39 -3.44 -10.39 -6.67
N ALA A 40 -4.24 -10.50 -5.59
CA ALA A 40 -4.37 -9.43 -4.61
C ALA A 40 -3.04 -9.17 -3.88
N ASP A 41 -2.28 -10.22 -3.53
CA ASP A 41 -0.94 -10.10 -2.94
C ASP A 41 0.05 -9.42 -3.89
N ASN A 42 0.09 -9.87 -5.15
CA ASN A 42 0.97 -9.29 -6.17
C ASN A 42 0.65 -7.82 -6.43
N ASN A 43 -0.65 -7.47 -6.51
CA ASN A 43 -1.05 -6.09 -6.68
C ASN A 43 -0.69 -5.23 -5.46
N LEU A 44 -0.84 -5.76 -4.23
CA LEU A 44 -0.40 -5.05 -3.02
C LEU A 44 1.12 -4.78 -3.05
N ARG A 45 1.93 -5.76 -3.46
CA ARG A 45 3.39 -5.59 -3.60
C ARG A 45 3.76 -4.55 -4.65
N GLN A 46 3.06 -4.53 -5.78
CA GLN A 46 3.26 -3.51 -6.81
C GLN A 46 2.95 -2.11 -6.24
N ASN A 47 1.83 -1.97 -5.55
CA ASN A 47 1.42 -0.69 -4.95
C ASN A 47 2.43 -0.21 -3.90
N LEU A 48 3.07 -1.12 -3.16
CA LEU A 48 4.16 -0.80 -2.24
C LEU A 48 5.40 -0.24 -2.95
N GLU A 49 5.83 -0.88 -4.03
CA GLU A 49 6.98 -0.40 -4.83
C GLU A 49 6.68 0.97 -5.45
N GLU A 50 5.46 1.17 -5.99
CA GLU A 50 5.05 2.48 -6.51
C GLU A 50 5.02 3.55 -5.43
N MET A 51 4.50 3.24 -4.22
CA MET A 51 4.51 4.17 -3.10
C MET A 51 5.94 4.55 -2.70
N LYS A 52 6.86 3.59 -2.66
CA LYS A 52 8.28 3.84 -2.38
C LYS A 52 8.88 4.83 -3.37
N ILE A 53 8.67 4.61 -4.67
CA ILE A 53 9.14 5.52 -5.73
C ILE A 53 8.58 6.93 -5.53
N ARG A 54 7.28 7.06 -5.23
CA ARG A 54 6.66 8.38 -4.98
C ARG A 54 7.23 9.08 -3.76
N LEU A 55 7.53 8.35 -2.68
CA LEU A 55 8.17 8.92 -1.49
C LEU A 55 9.60 9.38 -1.79
N ASP A 56 10.35 8.61 -2.57
CA ASP A 56 11.69 9.00 -3.03
C ASP A 56 11.63 10.28 -3.88
N GLU A 57 10.66 10.40 -4.80
CA GLU A 57 10.41 11.64 -5.58
C GLU A 57 10.14 12.86 -4.67
N ILE A 58 9.33 12.69 -3.62
CA ILE A 58 9.03 13.77 -2.66
C ILE A 58 10.30 14.21 -1.92
N ILE A 59 11.12 13.26 -1.48
CA ILE A 59 12.39 13.53 -0.81
C ILE A 59 13.29 14.34 -1.74
N ASP A 60 13.41 13.97 -3.01
CA ASP A 60 14.28 14.65 -3.95
C ASP A 60 13.78 16.06 -4.30
N ILE A 61 12.48 16.28 -4.48
CA ILE A 61 11.90 17.62 -4.67
C ILE A 61 12.19 18.52 -3.45
N SER A 62 12.08 17.95 -2.24
CA SER A 62 12.31 18.71 -1.00
C SER A 62 13.76 19.21 -0.88
N LYS A 63 14.74 18.47 -1.43
CA LYS A 63 16.16 18.87 -1.45
C LYS A 63 16.43 20.02 -2.44
N VAL A 64 15.68 20.11 -3.53
CA VAL A 64 15.87 21.15 -4.56
C VAL A 64 15.22 22.49 -4.15
N SER A 65 14.26 22.45 -3.23
CA SER A 65 13.49 23.62 -2.80
C SER A 65 14.03 24.27 -1.52
N ALA A 66 15.20 23.84 -1.02
CA ALA A 66 15.85 24.29 0.21
C ALA A 66 17.13 25.08 -0.07
#